data_AF-A0A1R0WSW9-F1
#
_entry.id   AF-A0A1R0WSW9-F1
#
_cell.length_a   1.000
_cell.length_b   1.000
_cell.length_c   1.000
_cell.angle_alpha   90.00
_cell.angle_beta   90.00
_cell.angle_gamma   90.00
#
_symmetry.space_group_name_H-M   'P 1'
#
loop_
_entity.id
_entity.type
_entity.pdbx_description
1 polymer ?
#
loop_
_entity_poly.entity_id
_entity_poly.type
_entity_poly.pdbx_seq_one_letter_code
_entity_poly.pdbx_strand_id
1 'polypeptide(L)'
;MKMETRGRPRLLPLKEIEEWKNTHGEKYNDPKAIKFVQSLLQRELIKSSEVVAAYLLYESAVSRINACKYNLGIYAKISCDWDDAEVMVLDIIFHKKEMWVEWIKQSIYYEETNKQCFRASIDRIDAQKNYTLSNIQMLSVKDNVIKATARPHYLFNVTGIINPNSDSIQSYRRFESKQEALDSLGIKFKGDTGRLYNVKDQTYLVQSEDVTFGRKEIEEYENDDESTWYSGSMSIGVITDDLGNTYNLNLPITYPQISIRLKPKG
;
A
#
# COMPACT_ATOMS: atom_id res chain seq x y z
N MET A 1 38.18 -47.06 -8.45
CA MET A 1 38.54 -45.73 -7.92
C MET A 1 37.30 -44.85 -8.03
N LYS A 2 36.58 -44.58 -6.93
CA LYS A 2 35.39 -43.72 -6.97
C LYS A 2 35.87 -42.28 -7.15
N MET A 3 35.49 -41.63 -8.24
CA MET A 3 35.69 -40.19 -8.41
C MET A 3 34.88 -39.47 -7.33
N GLU A 4 35.56 -38.88 -6.37
CA GLU A 4 34.96 -37.90 -5.48
C GLU A 4 34.52 -36.70 -6.33
N THR A 5 33.21 -36.56 -6.50
CA THR A 5 32.62 -35.35 -7.05
C THR A 5 33.01 -34.18 -6.14
N ARG A 6 34.01 -33.39 -6.55
CA ARG A 6 34.38 -32.15 -5.88
C ARG A 6 33.14 -31.25 -5.87
N GLY A 7 32.49 -31.14 -4.71
CA GLY A 7 31.42 -30.18 -4.49
C GLY A 7 31.90 -28.76 -4.82
N ARG A 8 30.97 -27.87 -5.15
CA ARG A 8 31.31 -26.46 -5.40
C ARG A 8 32.17 -25.92 -4.24
N PRO A 9 33.28 -25.21 -4.53
CA PRO A 9 34.11 -24.63 -3.48
C PRO A 9 33.25 -23.72 -2.59
N ARG A 10 33.44 -23.84 -1.27
CA ARG A 10 32.72 -23.03 -0.29
C ARG A 10 33.12 -21.57 -0.44
N LEU A 11 32.13 -20.68 -0.36
CA LEU A 11 32.33 -19.23 -0.46
C LEU A 11 33.13 -18.65 0.71
N LEU A 12 32.96 -19.23 1.91
CA LEU A 12 33.65 -18.87 3.14
C LEU A 12 34.10 -20.15 3.88
N PRO A 13 35.22 -20.12 4.62
CA PRO A 13 35.59 -21.17 5.57
C PRO A 13 34.52 -21.38 6.66
N LEU A 14 34.38 -22.62 7.17
CA LEU A 14 33.41 -22.93 8.23
C LEU A 14 33.61 -22.10 9.49
N LYS A 15 34.88 -21.91 9.86
CA LYS A 15 35.27 -21.16 11.05
C LYS A 15 34.72 -19.73 11.02
N GLU A 16 34.79 -19.06 9.86
CA GLU A 16 34.26 -17.70 9.70
C GLU A 16 32.74 -17.65 9.80
N ILE A 17 32.05 -18.67 9.29
CA ILE A 17 30.59 -18.79 9.42
C ILE A 17 30.19 -19.03 10.89
N GLU A 18 30.94 -19.87 11.60
CA GLU A 18 30.70 -20.14 13.03
C GLU A 18 30.98 -18.91 13.89
N GLU A 19 32.09 -18.21 13.66
CA GLU A 19 32.42 -16.94 14.33
C GLU A 19 31.34 -15.87 14.10
N TRP A 20 30.82 -15.77 12.87
CA TRP A 20 29.71 -14.88 12.54
C TRP A 20 28.44 -15.24 13.31
N LYS A 21 28.04 -16.51 13.30
CA LYS A 21 26.85 -16.99 14.03
C LYS A 21 26.96 -16.73 15.52
N ASN A 22 28.14 -16.93 16.11
CA ASN A 22 28.36 -16.68 17.53
C ASN A 22 28.24 -15.19 17.88
N THR A 23 28.58 -14.29 16.95
CA THR A 23 28.58 -12.84 17.18
C THR A 23 27.23 -12.19 16.87
N HIS A 24 26.57 -12.62 15.80
CA HIS A 24 25.37 -11.98 15.27
C HIS A 24 24.10 -12.83 15.42
N GLY A 25 24.23 -14.13 15.69
CA GLY A 25 23.12 -15.07 15.84
C GLY A 25 22.96 -16.02 14.65
N GLU A 26 22.42 -17.21 14.92
CA GLU A 26 22.30 -18.29 13.93
C GLU A 26 21.38 -17.99 12.74
N LYS A 27 20.44 -17.04 12.91
CA LYS A 27 19.51 -16.61 11.87
C LYS A 27 20.18 -15.86 10.71
N TYR A 28 21.41 -15.37 10.89
CA TYR A 28 22.19 -14.68 9.86
C TYR A 28 23.27 -15.60 9.32
N ASN A 29 22.92 -16.43 8.35
CA ASN A 29 23.80 -17.52 7.94
C ASN A 29 23.99 -17.65 6.42
N ASP A 30 23.51 -16.70 5.60
CA ASP A 30 23.78 -16.68 4.17
C ASP A 30 25.27 -16.31 3.91
N PRO A 31 26.11 -17.25 3.40
CA PRO A 31 27.53 -16.99 3.18
C PRO A 31 27.80 -15.87 2.18
N LYS A 32 26.90 -15.62 1.22
CA LYS A 32 27.06 -14.51 0.27
C LYS A 32 26.87 -13.17 0.97
N ALA A 33 25.81 -13.06 1.76
CA ALA A 33 25.53 -11.85 2.54
C ALA A 33 26.67 -11.58 3.55
N ILE A 34 27.14 -12.61 4.26
CA ILE A 34 28.26 -12.50 5.20
C ILE A 34 29.50 -11.95 4.49
N LYS A 35 29.91 -12.57 3.38
CA LYS A 35 31.10 -12.16 2.62
C LYS A 35 30.98 -10.72 2.14
N PHE A 36 29.82 -10.34 1.60
CA PHE A 36 29.59 -8.99 1.12
C PHE A 36 29.66 -7.97 2.26
N VAL A 37 28.99 -8.22 3.38
CA VAL A 37 29.00 -7.31 4.55
C VAL A 37 30.39 -7.19 5.16
N GLN A 38 31.16 -8.28 5.26
CA GLN A 38 32.57 -8.23 5.67
C GLN A 38 33.39 -7.33 4.74
N SER A 39 33.14 -7.38 3.42
CA SER A 39 33.80 -6.48 2.46
C SER A 39 33.42 -5.02 2.65
N LEU A 40 32.15 -4.72 2.99
CA LEU A 40 31.71 -3.36 3.29
C LEU A 40 32.41 -2.81 4.55
N LEU A 41 32.53 -3.65 5.59
CA LEU A 41 33.20 -3.30 6.83
C LEU A 41 34.71 -3.07 6.63
N GLN A 42 35.38 -3.96 5.89
CA GLN A 42 36.81 -3.83 5.56
C GLN A 42 37.12 -2.57 4.74
N ARG A 43 36.16 -2.14 3.91
CA ARG A 43 36.27 -0.93 3.10
C ARG A 43 35.77 0.33 3.81
N GLU A 44 35.40 0.22 5.09
CA GLU A 44 34.89 1.31 5.92
C GLU A 44 33.64 1.99 5.34
N LEU A 45 32.84 1.25 4.55
CA LEU A 45 31.59 1.75 3.97
C LEU A 45 30.41 1.68 4.94
N ILE A 46 30.54 0.83 5.96
CA ILE A 46 29.59 0.69 7.08
C ILE A 46 30.37 0.57 8.39
N LYS A 47 29.71 0.84 9.51
CA LYS A 47 30.28 0.64 10.86
C LYS A 47 30.00 -0.77 11.38
N SER A 48 30.77 -1.20 12.40
CA SER A 48 30.52 -2.47 13.08
C SER A 48 29.09 -2.58 13.66
N SER A 49 28.51 -1.46 14.11
CA SER A 49 27.13 -1.38 14.59
C SER A 49 26.07 -1.54 13.49
N GLU A 50 26.45 -1.49 12.23
CA GLU A 50 25.55 -1.50 11.07
C GLU A 50 25.59 -2.85 10.32
N VAL A 51 26.41 -3.80 10.78
CA VAL A 51 26.64 -5.12 10.14
C VAL A 51 25.34 -5.89 9.94
N VAL A 52 24.49 -5.99 10.97
CA VAL A 52 23.19 -6.68 10.87
C VAL A 52 22.24 -5.94 9.90
N ALA A 53 22.23 -4.61 9.94
CA ALA A 53 21.41 -3.81 9.03
C ALA A 53 21.81 -4.02 7.56
N ALA A 54 23.11 -4.05 7.27
CA ALA A 54 23.64 -4.31 5.93
C ALA A 54 23.35 -5.74 5.46
N TYR A 55 23.44 -6.73 6.35
CA TYR A 55 23.06 -8.11 6.06
C TYR A 55 21.57 -8.21 5.68
N LEU A 56 20.69 -7.60 6.48
CA LEU A 56 19.25 -7.58 6.22
C LEU A 56 18.89 -6.85 4.91
N LEU A 57 19.62 -5.78 4.59
CA LEU A 57 19.45 -5.04 3.34
C LEU A 57 19.82 -5.89 2.13
N TYR A 58 20.95 -6.59 2.19
CA TYR A 58 21.38 -7.52 1.15
C TYR A 58 20.33 -8.62 0.89
N GLU A 59 19.84 -9.28 1.95
CA GLU A 59 18.78 -10.28 1.80
C GLU A 59 17.50 -9.70 1.17
N SER A 60 17.13 -8.48 1.58
CA SER A 60 15.97 -7.81 1.00
C SER A 60 16.18 -7.48 -0.47
N ALA A 61 17.37 -7.03 -0.87
CA ALA A 61 17.73 -6.77 -2.26
C ALA A 61 17.65 -8.05 -3.11
N VAL A 62 18.28 -9.14 -2.66
CA VAL A 62 18.18 -10.47 -3.30
C VAL A 62 16.73 -10.89 -3.48
N SER A 63 15.91 -10.72 -2.44
CA SER A 63 14.48 -11.05 -2.49
C SER A 63 13.73 -10.27 -3.56
N ARG A 64 13.97 -8.95 -3.69
CA ARG A 64 13.29 -8.10 -4.68
C ARG A 64 13.73 -8.41 -6.11
N ILE A 65 15.04 -8.53 -6.32
CA ILE A 65 15.63 -8.86 -7.63
C ILE A 65 15.09 -10.21 -8.11
N ASN A 66 15.12 -11.24 -7.26
CA ASN A 66 14.61 -12.56 -7.63
C ASN A 66 13.09 -12.54 -7.88
N ALA A 67 12.31 -11.81 -7.08
CA ALA A 67 10.86 -11.72 -7.29
C ALA A 67 10.51 -11.13 -8.66
N CYS A 68 11.22 -10.08 -9.10
CA CYS A 68 11.04 -9.48 -10.42
C CYS A 68 11.57 -10.40 -11.52
N LYS A 69 12.79 -10.94 -11.36
CA LYS A 69 13.44 -11.81 -12.36
C LYS A 69 12.64 -13.07 -12.68
N TYR A 70 11.99 -13.66 -11.68
CA TYR A 70 11.19 -14.87 -11.84
C TYR A 70 9.68 -14.59 -11.92
N ASN A 71 9.26 -13.34 -12.10
CA ASN A 71 7.86 -12.95 -12.28
C ASN A 71 6.91 -13.50 -11.19
N LEU A 72 7.35 -13.47 -9.92
CA LEU A 72 6.60 -14.09 -8.84
C LEU A 72 5.36 -13.27 -8.49
N GLY A 73 4.16 -13.84 -8.64
CA GLY A 73 2.91 -13.22 -8.19
C GLY A 73 2.67 -11.80 -8.73
N ILE A 74 2.49 -10.84 -7.83
CA ILE A 74 2.24 -9.42 -8.17
C ILE A 74 3.40 -8.73 -8.91
N TYR A 75 4.56 -9.37 -9.00
CA TYR A 75 5.77 -8.83 -9.64
C TYR A 75 5.88 -9.18 -11.13
N ALA A 76 4.92 -9.91 -11.72
CA ALA A 76 5.00 -10.40 -13.11
C ALA A 76 5.14 -9.32 -14.20
N LYS A 77 4.80 -8.06 -13.89
CA LYS A 77 4.93 -6.91 -14.81
C LYS A 77 5.84 -5.81 -14.26
N ILE A 78 6.56 -6.11 -13.18
CA ILE A 78 7.40 -5.15 -12.47
C ILE A 78 8.85 -5.48 -12.76
N SER A 79 9.59 -4.53 -13.36
CA SER A 79 11.02 -4.68 -13.55
C SER A 79 11.80 -4.18 -12.32
N CYS A 80 13.05 -4.60 -12.24
CA CYS A 80 14.02 -4.14 -11.26
C CYS A 80 15.26 -3.64 -12.01
N ASP A 81 15.70 -2.43 -11.73
CA ASP A 81 16.87 -1.82 -12.39
C ASP A 81 18.17 -2.54 -12.04
N TRP A 82 18.17 -3.35 -10.99
CA TRP A 82 19.32 -4.09 -10.52
C TRP A 82 19.19 -5.59 -10.84
N ASP A 83 20.26 -6.14 -11.42
CA ASP A 83 20.47 -7.59 -11.56
C ASP A 83 21.37 -8.17 -10.45
N ASP A 84 22.03 -7.29 -9.69
CA ASP A 84 22.97 -7.64 -8.61
C ASP A 84 22.57 -6.95 -7.30
N ALA A 85 22.43 -7.76 -6.24
CA ALA A 85 22.09 -7.27 -4.92
C ALA A 85 23.19 -6.39 -4.32
N GLU A 86 24.47 -6.68 -4.58
CA GLU A 86 25.58 -5.87 -4.08
C GLU A 86 25.50 -4.44 -4.60
N VAL A 87 25.20 -4.28 -5.89
CA VAL A 87 25.01 -2.98 -6.54
C VAL A 87 23.82 -2.23 -5.94
N MET A 88 22.69 -2.90 -5.77
CA MET A 88 21.50 -2.30 -5.15
C MET A 88 21.78 -1.81 -3.71
N VAL A 89 22.52 -2.60 -2.92
CA VAL A 89 22.90 -2.20 -1.55
C VAL A 89 23.80 -0.96 -1.57
N LEU A 90 24.82 -0.94 -2.43
CA LEU A 90 25.73 0.20 -2.54
C LEU A 90 24.98 1.47 -2.98
N ASP A 91 24.07 1.36 -3.96
CA ASP A 91 23.25 2.48 -4.40
C ASP A 91 22.38 3.05 -3.26
N ILE A 92 21.79 2.18 -2.43
CA ILE A 92 21.01 2.62 -1.28
C ILE A 92 21.90 3.34 -0.26
N ILE A 93 23.04 2.76 0.09
CA ILE A 93 23.98 3.34 1.07
C ILE A 93 24.49 4.71 0.60
N PHE A 94 24.87 4.85 -0.67
CA PHE A 94 25.50 6.07 -1.18
C PHE A 94 24.51 7.13 -1.66
N HIS A 95 23.40 6.72 -2.28
CA HIS A 95 22.48 7.62 -2.97
C HIS A 95 21.12 7.77 -2.28
N LYS A 96 20.78 6.93 -1.30
CA LYS A 96 19.55 7.00 -0.49
C LYS A 96 19.85 7.06 1.01
N LYS A 97 20.64 8.05 1.41
CA LYS A 97 21.11 8.21 2.80
C LYS A 97 19.99 8.21 3.84
N GLU A 98 18.87 8.87 3.57
CA GLU A 98 17.71 8.90 4.48
C GLU A 98 17.13 7.50 4.68
N MET A 99 16.86 6.79 3.56
CA MET A 99 16.39 5.41 3.60
C MET A 99 17.36 4.50 4.36
N TRP A 100 18.68 4.69 4.18
CA TRP A 100 19.68 3.91 4.91
C TRP A 100 19.67 4.18 6.41
N VAL A 101 19.55 5.44 6.82
CA VAL A 101 19.43 5.81 8.25
C VAL A 101 18.18 5.20 8.88
N GLU A 102 17.05 5.27 8.18
CA GLU A 102 15.80 4.65 8.65
C GLU A 102 15.92 3.12 8.70
N TRP A 103 16.59 2.53 7.71
CA TRP A 103 16.83 1.09 7.64
C TRP A 103 17.63 0.59 8.85
N ILE A 104 18.69 1.31 9.24
CA ILE A 104 19.48 0.99 10.43
C ILE A 104 18.59 1.04 11.68
N LYS A 105 17.83 2.12 11.87
CA LYS A 105 16.92 2.27 13.03
C LYS A 105 15.91 1.13 13.10
N GLN A 106 15.28 0.80 11.98
CA GLN A 106 14.29 -0.27 11.92
C GLN A 106 14.93 -1.65 12.17
N SER A 107 16.16 -1.87 11.70
CA SER A 107 16.91 -3.11 11.93
C SER A 107 17.27 -3.29 13.41
N ILE A 108 17.67 -2.22 14.11
CA ILE A 108 17.91 -2.24 15.55
C ILE A 108 16.61 -2.58 16.30
N TYR A 109 15.50 -1.92 15.97
CA TYR A 109 14.21 -2.20 16.59
C TYR A 109 13.72 -3.65 16.34
N TYR A 110 13.96 -4.17 15.14
CA TYR A 110 13.73 -5.59 14.83
C TYR A 110 14.55 -6.51 15.72
N GLU A 111 15.83 -6.20 15.95
CA GLU A 111 16.71 -7.01 16.80
C GLU A 111 16.31 -6.98 18.28
N GLU A 112 15.92 -5.82 18.80
CA GLU A 112 15.46 -5.67 20.18
C GLU A 112 14.15 -6.44 20.43
N THR A 113 13.25 -6.47 19.44
CA THR A 113 11.94 -7.10 19.58
C THR A 113 11.92 -8.56 19.14
N ASN A 114 12.84 -8.96 18.25
CA ASN A 114 12.90 -10.22 17.53
C ASN A 114 11.57 -10.61 16.85
N LYS A 115 10.74 -9.63 16.48
CA LYS A 115 9.43 -9.84 15.83
C LYS A 115 9.53 -9.62 14.34
N GLN A 116 9.23 -10.66 13.56
CA GLN A 116 9.37 -10.62 12.09
C GLN A 116 8.61 -9.47 11.41
N CYS A 117 7.47 -9.06 11.96
CA CYS A 117 6.70 -7.94 11.42
C CYS A 117 7.44 -6.59 11.46
N PHE A 118 8.47 -6.45 12.31
CA PHE A 118 9.31 -5.26 12.40
C PHE A 118 10.59 -5.36 11.58
N ARG A 119 10.86 -6.47 10.89
CA ARG A 119 12.01 -6.58 9.99
C ARG A 119 11.90 -5.51 8.89
N ALA A 120 12.99 -4.80 8.60
CA ALA A 120 13.04 -3.87 7.48
C ALA A 120 12.89 -4.61 6.14
N SER A 121 12.24 -3.96 5.17
CA SER A 121 12.02 -4.48 3.81
C SER A 121 12.09 -3.35 2.78
N ILE A 122 12.60 -3.68 1.59
CA ILE A 122 12.60 -2.76 0.45
C ILE A 122 11.21 -2.84 -0.21
N ASP A 123 10.54 -1.70 -0.30
CA ASP A 123 9.27 -1.54 -0.98
C ASP A 123 9.37 -0.46 -2.08
N ARG A 124 8.39 -0.44 -2.99
CA ARG A 124 8.25 0.60 -4.02
C ARG A 124 7.40 1.73 -3.49
N ILE A 125 7.84 2.99 -3.62
CA ILE A 125 7.04 4.17 -3.23
C ILE A 125 5.69 4.12 -3.96
N ASP A 126 5.73 4.05 -5.29
CA ASP A 126 4.57 3.82 -6.14
C ASP A 126 4.52 2.34 -6.56
N ALA A 127 3.48 1.64 -6.12
CA ALA A 127 3.27 0.21 -6.38
C ALA A 127 2.93 -0.11 -7.84
N GLN A 128 2.66 0.89 -8.68
CA GLN A 128 2.44 0.72 -10.13
C GLN A 128 3.72 0.91 -10.95
N LYS A 129 4.80 1.41 -10.34
CA LYS A 129 6.10 1.64 -11.00
C LYS A 129 7.10 0.53 -10.71
N ASN A 130 8.23 0.55 -11.40
CA ASN A 130 9.31 -0.45 -11.27
C ASN A 130 10.15 -0.23 -10.00
N TYR A 131 10.96 -1.23 -9.63
CA TYR A 131 12.03 -1.03 -8.64
C TYR A 131 13.16 -0.25 -9.29
N THR A 132 13.16 1.06 -9.06
CA THR A 132 14.20 2.00 -9.53
C THR A 132 14.76 2.77 -8.35
N LEU A 133 15.94 3.38 -8.50
CA LEU A 133 16.51 4.19 -7.42
C LEU A 133 15.52 5.27 -6.96
N SER A 134 14.84 5.97 -7.87
CA SER A 134 13.86 7.00 -7.49
C SER A 134 12.58 6.45 -6.86
N ASN A 135 12.23 5.18 -7.07
CA ASN A 135 10.95 4.60 -6.65
C ASN A 135 11.05 3.56 -5.51
N ILE A 136 12.18 3.44 -4.82
CA ILE A 136 12.30 2.57 -3.64
C ILE A 136 12.24 3.32 -2.31
N GLN A 137 11.74 2.64 -1.28
CA GLN A 137 11.68 3.10 0.11
C GLN A 137 11.90 1.93 1.09
N MET A 138 12.17 2.25 2.34
CA MET A 138 12.19 1.27 3.44
C MET A 138 10.83 1.27 4.12
N LEU A 139 10.27 0.08 4.34
CA LEU A 139 9.14 -0.14 5.24
C LEU A 139 9.42 -1.35 6.12
N SER A 140 8.86 -1.36 7.33
CA SER A 140 8.76 -2.62 8.08
C SER A 140 7.90 -3.61 7.30
N VAL A 141 8.09 -4.92 7.51
CA VAL A 141 7.24 -5.95 6.89
C VAL A 141 5.76 -5.68 7.21
N LYS A 142 5.45 -5.24 8.43
CA LYS A 142 4.10 -4.85 8.85
C LYS A 142 3.55 -3.72 7.98
N ASP A 143 4.28 -2.62 7.83
CA ASP A 143 3.79 -1.44 7.12
C ASP A 143 3.70 -1.70 5.61
N ASN A 144 4.61 -2.52 5.07
CA ASN A 144 4.54 -3.00 3.70
C ASN A 144 3.26 -3.83 3.46
N VAL A 145 2.92 -4.74 4.38
CA VAL A 145 1.66 -5.50 4.31
C VAL A 145 0.45 -4.59 4.42
N ILE A 146 0.45 -3.62 5.36
CA ILE A 146 -0.63 -2.62 5.49
C ILE A 146 -0.80 -1.87 4.17
N LYS A 147 0.29 -1.38 3.57
CA LYS A 147 0.25 -0.69 2.29
C LYS A 147 -0.27 -1.56 1.16
N ALA A 148 0.20 -2.81 1.05
CA ALA A 148 -0.22 -3.73 0.01
C ALA A 148 -1.69 -4.17 0.13
N THR A 149 -2.24 -4.15 1.36
CA THR A 149 -3.63 -4.50 1.65
C THR A 149 -4.54 -3.30 1.79
N ALA A 150 -3.99 -2.07 1.74
CA ALA A 150 -4.74 -0.84 1.81
C ALA A 150 -5.77 -0.80 0.68
N ARG A 151 -7.00 -0.51 1.05
CA ARG A 151 -8.13 -0.35 0.13
C ARG A 151 -8.70 1.02 0.47
N PRO A 152 -8.15 2.13 -0.07
CA PRO A 152 -8.59 3.46 0.31
C PRO A 152 -10.04 3.72 -0.10
N HIS A 153 -10.76 4.45 0.75
CA HIS A 153 -12.15 4.81 0.54
C HIS A 153 -12.38 6.29 0.76
N TYR A 154 -13.33 6.84 0.02
CA TYR A 154 -13.82 8.19 0.16
C TYR A 154 -15.20 8.16 0.82
N LEU A 155 -15.38 9.07 1.77
CA LEU A 155 -16.65 9.40 2.37
C LEU A 155 -17.12 10.74 1.80
N PHE A 156 -18.19 10.74 1.02
CA PHE A 156 -18.79 11.96 0.48
C PHE A 156 -20.06 12.30 1.24
N ASN A 157 -20.21 13.55 1.68
CA ASN A 157 -21.51 14.05 2.09
C ASN A 157 -22.31 14.43 0.84
N VAL A 158 -23.37 13.68 0.57
CA VAL A 158 -24.23 13.83 -0.61
C VAL A 158 -25.63 14.33 -0.24
N THR A 159 -25.81 14.82 0.99
CA THR A 159 -27.10 15.31 1.50
C THR A 159 -27.71 16.36 0.58
N GLY A 160 -26.95 17.36 0.15
CA GLY A 160 -27.43 18.40 -0.77
C GLY A 160 -27.68 17.90 -2.21
N ILE A 161 -27.14 16.73 -2.59
CA ILE A 161 -27.44 16.10 -3.89
C ILE A 161 -28.79 15.39 -3.84
N ILE A 162 -29.07 14.71 -2.72
CA ILE A 162 -30.29 13.92 -2.54
C ILE A 162 -31.47 14.79 -2.09
N ASN A 163 -31.19 15.78 -1.23
CA ASN A 163 -32.13 16.77 -0.76
C ASN A 163 -31.62 18.18 -1.13
N PRO A 164 -32.00 18.71 -2.30
CA PRO A 164 -31.57 20.03 -2.77
C PRO A 164 -31.95 21.18 -1.84
N ASN A 165 -32.94 20.99 -0.96
CA ASN A 165 -33.38 21.98 0.02
C ASN A 165 -32.54 21.95 1.32
N SER A 166 -31.52 21.11 1.40
CA SER A 166 -30.61 21.03 2.54
C SER A 166 -29.51 22.08 2.44
N ASP A 167 -29.24 22.79 3.54
CA ASP A 167 -28.08 23.68 3.68
C ASP A 167 -26.74 22.92 3.84
N SER A 168 -26.72 21.59 3.64
CA SER A 168 -25.53 20.77 3.85
C SER A 168 -24.45 21.06 2.82
N ILE A 169 -23.29 21.50 3.30
CA ILE A 169 -22.09 21.69 2.48
C ILE A 169 -21.59 20.33 2.00
N GLN A 170 -21.50 20.17 0.68
CA GLN A 170 -20.85 19.01 0.07
C GLN A 170 -19.39 18.97 0.48
N SER A 171 -18.97 17.84 1.03
CA SER A 171 -17.60 17.63 1.49
C SER A 171 -17.20 16.18 1.23
N TYR A 172 -15.90 15.93 1.16
CA TYR A 172 -15.39 14.58 1.10
C TYR A 172 -14.16 14.41 1.96
N ARG A 173 -13.94 13.19 2.44
CA ARG A 173 -12.76 12.79 3.20
C ARG A 173 -12.27 11.44 2.72
N ARG A 174 -10.95 11.29 2.58
CA ARG A 174 -10.28 10.03 2.25
C ARG A 174 -9.89 9.30 3.54
N PHE A 175 -10.04 7.98 3.53
CA PHE A 175 -9.66 7.03 4.57
C PHE A 175 -8.83 5.90 3.97
N GLU A 176 -7.97 5.24 4.76
CA GLU A 176 -7.11 4.16 4.26
C GLU A 176 -7.87 2.83 4.10
N SER A 177 -9.03 2.72 4.75
CA SER A 177 -9.93 1.58 4.61
C SER A 177 -11.41 1.97 4.67
N LYS A 178 -12.26 1.07 4.16
CA LYS A 178 -13.71 1.14 4.31
C LYS A 178 -14.13 1.14 5.78
N GLN A 179 -13.48 0.30 6.59
CA GLN A 179 -13.80 0.17 8.00
C GLN A 179 -13.58 1.50 8.74
N GLU A 180 -12.46 2.18 8.50
CA GLU A 180 -12.19 3.51 9.08
C GLU A 180 -13.25 4.55 8.66
N ALA A 181 -13.68 4.53 7.39
CA ALA A 181 -14.73 5.43 6.91
C ALA A 181 -16.05 5.17 7.65
N LEU A 182 -16.43 3.90 7.82
CA LEU A 182 -17.66 3.50 8.53
C LEU A 182 -17.59 3.76 10.04
N ASP A 183 -16.44 3.50 10.67
CA ASP A 183 -16.20 3.79 12.09
C ASP A 183 -16.33 5.29 12.37
N SER A 184 -15.89 6.15 11.44
CA SER A 184 -16.04 7.60 11.55
C SER A 184 -17.51 8.05 11.57
N LEU A 185 -18.41 7.24 11.03
CA LEU A 185 -19.87 7.43 11.05
C LEU A 185 -20.56 6.71 12.22
N GLY A 186 -19.83 5.93 13.03
CA GLY A 186 -20.40 5.07 14.07
C GLY A 186 -21.14 3.84 13.53
N ILE A 187 -20.86 3.41 12.29
CA ILE A 187 -21.56 2.32 11.60
C ILE A 187 -20.75 1.03 11.73
N LYS A 188 -21.32 0.00 12.35
CA LYS A 188 -20.67 -1.32 12.55
C LYS A 188 -20.91 -2.34 11.42
N PHE A 189 -21.33 -1.88 10.24
CA PHE A 189 -21.82 -2.76 9.16
C PHE A 189 -20.73 -3.20 8.16
N LYS A 190 -20.89 -4.40 7.56
CA LYS A 190 -19.88 -5.07 6.70
C LYS A 190 -20.12 -5.01 5.18
N GLY A 191 -21.28 -4.56 4.67
CA GLY A 191 -21.60 -4.59 3.23
C GLY A 191 -20.89 -3.53 2.38
N ASP A 192 -20.67 -3.82 1.09
CA ASP A 192 -19.72 -3.18 0.16
C ASP A 192 -20.02 -1.77 -0.37
N THR A 193 -19.00 -1.21 -1.04
CA THR A 193 -18.88 0.17 -1.55
C THR A 193 -20.01 0.59 -2.47
N GLY A 194 -20.35 1.88 -2.48
CA GLY A 194 -21.44 2.42 -3.30
C GLY A 194 -22.77 2.54 -2.55
N ARG A 195 -22.78 2.23 -1.24
CA ARG A 195 -23.95 2.40 -0.39
C ARG A 195 -24.05 3.81 0.17
N LEU A 196 -25.30 4.30 0.21
CA LEU A 196 -25.66 5.48 0.97
C LEU A 196 -25.94 5.10 2.43
N TYR A 197 -25.41 5.91 3.34
CA TYR A 197 -25.59 5.79 4.77
C TYR A 197 -26.26 7.05 5.30
N ASN A 198 -27.43 6.88 5.93
CA ASN A 198 -28.12 7.97 6.61
C ASN A 198 -27.66 8.01 8.06
N VAL A 199 -27.04 9.12 8.46
CA VAL A 199 -26.54 9.35 9.82
C VAL A 199 -27.07 10.70 10.28
N LYS A 200 -28.02 10.66 11.22
CA LYS A 200 -28.81 11.85 11.61
C LYS A 200 -29.49 12.46 10.37
N ASP A 201 -29.35 13.76 10.15
CA ASP A 201 -29.95 14.50 9.02
C ASP A 201 -29.03 14.56 7.78
N GLN A 202 -27.99 13.72 7.73
CA GLN A 202 -27.01 13.72 6.65
C GLN A 202 -26.95 12.36 5.94
N THR A 203 -26.76 12.42 4.63
CA THR A 203 -26.57 11.25 3.79
C THR A 203 -25.14 11.21 3.26
N TYR A 204 -24.49 10.07 3.46
CA TYR A 204 -23.10 9.84 3.13
C TYR A 204 -22.94 8.71 2.12
N LEU A 205 -22.07 8.88 1.13
CA LEU A 205 -21.64 7.83 0.22
C LEU A 205 -20.24 7.36 0.60
N VAL A 206 -20.08 6.06 0.89
CA VAL A 206 -18.76 5.43 1.06
C VAL A 206 -18.39 4.68 -0.21
N GLN A 207 -17.28 5.06 -0.84
CA GLN A 207 -16.87 4.56 -2.15
C GLN A 207 -15.38 4.27 -2.19
N SER A 208 -14.95 3.22 -2.90
CA SER A 208 -13.52 2.95 -3.08
C SER A 208 -12.83 4.05 -3.91
N GLU A 209 -11.55 4.26 -3.68
CA GLU A 209 -10.71 5.17 -4.46
C GLU A 209 -10.72 4.80 -5.96
N ASP A 210 -10.67 3.52 -6.29
CA ASP A 210 -10.65 3.07 -7.69
C ASP A 210 -11.94 3.42 -8.45
N VAL A 211 -13.11 3.30 -7.82
CA VAL A 211 -14.38 3.77 -8.41
C VAL A 211 -14.38 5.30 -8.50
N THR A 212 -13.86 5.98 -7.48
CA THR A 212 -13.79 7.45 -7.41
C THR A 212 -12.98 8.06 -8.54
N PHE A 213 -11.90 7.40 -8.95
CA PHE A 213 -11.06 7.83 -10.08
C PHE A 213 -11.42 7.12 -11.40
N GLY A 214 -12.51 6.34 -11.43
CA GLY A 214 -12.96 5.64 -12.63
C GLY A 214 -12.01 4.55 -13.13
N ARG A 215 -11.12 4.04 -12.28
CA ARG A 215 -10.24 2.90 -12.56
C ARG A 215 -10.99 1.57 -12.52
N LYS A 216 -12.12 1.54 -11.81
CA LYS A 216 -13.03 0.42 -11.70
C LYS A 216 -14.46 0.91 -11.87
N GLU A 217 -15.29 0.11 -12.52
CA GLU A 217 -16.74 0.34 -12.49
C GLU A 217 -17.29 -0.09 -11.13
N ILE A 218 -18.49 0.38 -10.76
CA ILE A 218 -19.16 -0.16 -9.58
C ILE A 218 -19.49 -1.61 -9.94
N GLU A 219 -18.93 -2.57 -9.21
CA GLU A 219 -19.29 -3.96 -9.43
C GLU A 219 -20.74 -4.18 -9.01
N GLU A 220 -21.56 -4.67 -9.94
CA GLU A 220 -22.87 -5.25 -9.68
C GLU A 220 -22.68 -6.55 -8.87
N TYR A 221 -22.31 -6.46 -7.59
CA TYR A 221 -22.39 -7.61 -6.72
C TYR A 221 -23.83 -7.82 -6.29
N GLU A 222 -24.23 -9.10 -6.30
CA GLU A 222 -25.54 -9.64 -5.99
C GLU A 222 -26.22 -8.79 -4.91
N ASN A 223 -27.25 -8.07 -5.35
CA ASN A 223 -28.24 -7.47 -4.46
C ASN A 223 -28.89 -8.62 -3.70
N ASP A 224 -28.32 -9.01 -2.56
CA ASP A 224 -29.02 -9.90 -1.62
C ASP A 224 -30.31 -9.25 -1.10
N ASP A 225 -30.43 -7.91 -1.26
CA ASP A 225 -31.67 -7.17 -1.04
C ASP A 225 -32.14 -6.53 -2.36
N GLU A 226 -33.11 -7.16 -3.03
CA GLU A 226 -33.80 -6.69 -4.26
C GLU A 226 -34.49 -5.29 -4.14
N SER A 227 -34.29 -4.54 -3.05
CA SER A 227 -35.17 -3.43 -2.67
C SER A 227 -34.52 -2.06 -2.46
N THR A 228 -33.19 -1.91 -2.52
CA THR A 228 -32.57 -0.59 -2.24
C THR A 228 -32.46 0.27 -3.50
N TRP A 229 -33.60 0.84 -3.95
CA TRP A 229 -33.61 1.90 -4.95
C TRP A 229 -33.33 3.24 -4.28
N TYR A 230 -32.31 3.95 -4.76
CA TYR A 230 -32.05 5.31 -4.30
C TYR A 230 -32.92 6.29 -5.08
N SER A 231 -33.56 7.20 -4.38
CA SER A 231 -34.34 8.28 -4.98
C SER A 231 -33.60 9.61 -4.85
N GLY A 232 -33.61 10.36 -5.95
CA GLY A 232 -33.22 11.76 -6.00
C GLY A 232 -34.26 12.55 -6.78
N SER A 233 -34.08 13.86 -6.84
CA SER A 233 -34.90 14.68 -7.71
C SER A 233 -34.03 15.65 -8.48
N MET A 234 -34.27 15.76 -9.78
CA MET A 234 -33.62 16.73 -10.64
C MET A 234 -34.59 17.87 -10.89
N SER A 235 -34.18 19.10 -10.59
CA SER A 235 -34.97 20.26 -10.96
C SER A 235 -35.02 20.37 -12.48
N ILE A 236 -36.23 20.41 -13.03
CA ILE A 236 -36.48 20.52 -14.48
C ILE A 236 -37.10 21.85 -14.87
N GLY A 237 -37.38 22.72 -13.89
CA GLY A 237 -37.85 24.08 -14.13
C GLY A 237 -38.67 24.64 -12.99
N VAL A 238 -39.33 25.76 -13.29
CA VAL A 238 -40.22 26.49 -12.40
C VAL A 238 -41.51 26.77 -13.16
N ILE A 239 -42.66 26.57 -12.53
CA ILE A 239 -43.97 26.90 -13.09
C ILE A 239 -44.67 27.93 -12.21
N THR A 240 -45.36 28.88 -12.83
CA THR A 240 -46.23 29.83 -12.13
C THR A 240 -47.67 29.53 -12.49
N ASP A 241 -48.54 29.41 -11.49
CA ASP A 241 -49.97 29.18 -11.72
C ASP A 241 -50.72 30.49 -12.06
N ASP A 242 -52.00 30.36 -12.42
CA ASP A 242 -52.88 31.48 -12.77
C ASP A 242 -53.15 32.44 -11.60
N LEU A 243 -52.80 32.04 -10.37
CA LEU A 243 -52.92 32.82 -9.15
C LEU A 243 -51.60 33.53 -8.78
N GLY A 244 -50.53 33.36 -9.58
CA GLY A 244 -49.22 33.93 -9.37
C GLY A 244 -48.31 33.15 -8.40
N ASN A 245 -48.72 31.97 -7.94
CA ASN A 245 -47.88 31.11 -7.10
C ASN A 245 -46.81 30.42 -7.94
N THR A 246 -45.60 30.35 -7.40
CA THR A 246 -44.45 29.76 -8.10
C THR A 246 -44.07 28.42 -7.48
N TYR A 247 -43.89 27.41 -8.31
CA TYR A 247 -43.57 26.04 -7.91
C TYR A 247 -42.31 25.54 -8.60
N ASN A 248 -41.44 24.85 -7.86
CA ASN A 248 -40.32 24.12 -8.44
C ASN A 248 -40.82 22.80 -9.02
N LEU A 249 -40.55 22.56 -10.31
CA LEU A 249 -40.79 21.29 -10.96
C LEU A 249 -39.56 20.40 -10.75
N ASN A 250 -39.74 19.30 -10.03
CA ASN A 250 -38.70 18.32 -9.77
C ASN A 250 -39.11 16.96 -10.36
N LEU A 251 -38.27 16.39 -11.22
CA LEU A 251 -38.45 15.04 -11.73
C LEU A 251 -37.83 14.04 -10.74
N PRO A 252 -38.62 13.13 -10.14
CA PRO A 252 -38.06 12.07 -9.33
C PRO A 252 -37.26 11.10 -10.21
N ILE A 253 -36.05 10.78 -9.78
CA ILE A 253 -35.18 9.79 -10.45
C ILE A 253 -34.91 8.69 -9.43
N THR A 254 -35.11 7.44 -9.83
CA THR A 254 -34.67 6.27 -9.08
C THR A 254 -33.49 5.62 -9.78
N TYR A 255 -32.47 5.24 -9.03
CA TYR A 255 -31.30 4.54 -9.56
C TYR A 255 -30.87 3.44 -8.59
N PRO A 256 -30.37 2.31 -9.12
CA PRO A 256 -29.94 1.20 -8.27
C PRO A 256 -28.68 1.55 -7.47
N GLN A 257 -27.83 2.46 -7.97
CA GLN A 257 -26.56 2.84 -7.36
C GLN A 257 -26.15 4.28 -7.73
N ILE A 258 -25.32 4.90 -6.89
CA ILE A 258 -24.71 6.21 -7.14
C ILE A 258 -23.18 6.11 -7.03
N SER A 259 -22.46 6.78 -7.93
CA SER A 259 -21.03 7.02 -7.78
C SER A 259 -20.64 8.46 -8.04
N ILE A 260 -19.60 8.92 -7.34
CA ILE A 260 -18.96 10.21 -7.60
C ILE A 260 -17.63 9.96 -8.29
N ARG A 261 -17.44 10.57 -9.47
CA ARG A 261 -16.17 10.53 -10.20
C ARG A 261 -15.45 11.87 -10.07
N LEU A 262 -14.26 11.86 -9.49
CA LEU A 262 -13.40 13.04 -9.44
C LEU A 262 -12.61 13.14 -10.75
N LYS A 263 -12.78 14.24 -11.47
CA LYS A 263 -11.97 14.57 -12.65
C LYS A 263 -10.95 15.65 -12.29
N PRO A 264 -9.66 15.50 -12.67
CA PRO A 264 -8.69 16.57 -12.52
C PRO A 264 -9.19 17.83 -13.24
N LYS A 265 -9.00 18.99 -12.62
CA LYS A 265 -9.16 20.26 -13.33
C LYS A 265 -7.92 20.42 -14.22
N GLY A 266 -8.13 20.34 -15.53
CA GLY A 266 -7.08 20.56 -16.53
C GLY A 266 -6.50 21.97 -16.45
#